data_AF-A0A836T066-F1
#
_entry.id   AF-A0A836T066-F1
#
_cell.length_a   1.000
_cell.length_b   1.000
_cell.length_c   1.000
_cell.angle_alpha   90.00
_cell.angle_beta   90.00
_cell.angle_gamma   90.00
#
_symmetry.space_group_name_H-M   'P 1'
#
loop_
_entity.id
_entity.type
_entity.pdbx_description
1 polymer ?
#
loop_
_entity_poly.entity_id
_entity_poly.type
_entity_poly.pdbx_seq_one_letter_code
_entity_poly.pdbx_strand_id
1 'polypeptide(L)' 'MGFKDWFMEDKSRETYSVKVTCTNCNRITVVKIPQGKTIGEWSKHTKCGDCNAKDSWIKMD' A
#
# COMPACT_ATOMS: atom_id res chain seq x y z
N MET A 1 6.93 14.15 12.51
CA MET A 1 6.98 12.69 12.74
C MET A 1 5.90 12.06 11.88
N GLY A 2 6.13 11.24 10.85
CA GLY A 2 7.29 10.48 10.45
C GLY A 2 6.79 9.24 9.69
N PHE A 3 6.12 9.43 8.54
CA PHE A 3 5.62 8.35 7.65
C PHE A 3 6.79 7.60 6.95
N LYS A 4 7.98 7.60 7.58
CA LYS A 4 9.25 7.14 7.02
C LYS A 4 9.87 5.98 7.80
N ASP A 5 9.15 5.41 8.76
CA ASP A 5 9.61 4.31 9.61
C ASP A 5 8.96 2.95 9.32
N TRP A 6 8.05 2.87 8.34
CA TRP A 6 7.41 1.60 7.94
C TRP A 6 7.93 1.07 6.59
N PHE A 7 9.20 1.34 6.29
CA PHE A 7 9.82 0.96 5.01
C PHE A 7 11.19 0.30 5.15
N MET A 8 11.66 0.08 6.38
CA MET A 8 12.95 -0.52 6.68
C MET A 8 12.74 -1.86 7.39
N GLU A 9 13.50 -2.85 6.93
CA GLU A 9 13.60 -4.22 7.46
C GLU A 9 12.41 -5.15 7.22
N ASP A 10 12.35 -5.69 6.01
CA ASP A 10 12.01 -7.12 5.89
C ASP A 10 12.86 -7.72 4.75
N LYS A 11 14.13 -7.98 5.09
CA LYS A 11 14.98 -8.88 4.30
C LYS A 11 14.40 -10.29 4.44
N SER A 12 13.73 -10.81 3.41
CA SER A 12 13.71 -12.25 3.01
C SER A 12 12.47 -12.68 2.22
N ARG A 13 11.60 -11.76 1.79
CA ARG A 13 10.54 -12.09 0.83
C ARG A 13 10.60 -11.09 -0.31
N GLU A 14 10.92 -11.57 -1.49
CA GLU A 14 10.68 -10.93 -2.77
C GLU A 14 9.43 -10.03 -2.69
N THR A 15 9.60 -8.70 -2.63
CA THR A 15 8.51 -7.72 -2.52
C THR A 15 8.64 -6.75 -3.68
N TYR A 16 7.54 -6.43 -4.34
CA TYR A 16 7.51 -5.49 -5.45
C TYR A 16 6.94 -4.15 -5.00
N SER A 17 7.52 -3.07 -5.52
CA SER A 17 7.00 -1.72 -5.30
C SER A 17 5.90 -1.46 -6.31
N VAL A 18 4.76 -0.99 -5.83
CA VAL A 18 3.58 -0.72 -6.66
C VAL A 18 2.98 0.62 -6.30
N LYS A 19 2.70 1.42 -7.33
CA LYS A 19 2.02 2.69 -7.17
C LYS A 19 0.53 2.40 -6.97
N VAL A 20 -0.01 2.87 -5.87
CA VAL A 20 -1.43 2.74 -5.54
C VAL A 20 -2.04 4.12 -5.37
N THR A 21 -3.29 4.24 -5.82
CA THR A 21 -4.14 5.40 -5.58
C THR A 21 -5.27 4.98 -4.70
N CYS A 22 -5.60 5.80 -3.71
CA CYS A 22 -6.86 5.62 -3.02
C CYS A 22 -7.99 6.23 -3.85
N THR A 23 -9.01 5.47 -4.19
CA THR A 23 -10.20 5.95 -4.92
C THR A 23 -11.04 6.95 -4.13
N ASN A 24 -10.92 6.92 -2.80
CA ASN A 24 -11.74 7.71 -1.89
C ASN A 24 -11.10 9.07 -1.58
N CYS A 25 -9.79 9.08 -1.29
CA CYS A 25 -9.00 10.28 -0.99
C CYS A 25 -8.19 10.80 -2.21
N ASN A 26 -8.25 10.13 -3.38
CA ASN A 26 -7.40 10.38 -4.58
C ASN A 26 -5.89 10.48 -4.29
N ARG A 27 -5.46 9.87 -3.17
CA ARG A 27 -4.09 9.96 -2.69
C ARG A 27 -3.23 8.91 -3.38
N ILE A 28 -2.18 9.37 -4.06
CA ILE A 28 -1.17 8.53 -4.70
C ILE A 28 -0.06 8.21 -3.70
N THR A 29 0.27 6.94 -3.52
CA THR A 29 1.41 6.49 -2.72
C THR A 29 2.05 5.26 -3.33
N VAL A 30 3.32 5.00 -2.99
CA VAL A 30 4.02 3.78 -3.41
C VAL A 30 4.12 2.87 -2.21
N VAL A 31 3.69 1.62 -2.38
CA VAL A 31 3.69 0.61 -1.32
C VAL A 31 4.47 -0.60 -1.76
N LYS A 32 5.01 -1.35 -0.79
CA LYS A 32 5.73 -2.59 -1.04
C LYS A 32 4.80 -3.75 -0.75
N ILE A 33 4.55 -4.60 -1.73
CA ILE A 33 3.69 -5.76 -1.59
C ILE A 33 4.54 -7.03 -1.74
N PRO A 34 4.42 -8.01 -0.84
CA PRO A 34 5.10 -9.29 -1.01
C PRO A 34 4.67 -9.97 -2.30
N GLN A 35 5.64 -10.48 -3.06
CA GLN A 35 5.39 -11.33 -4.23
C GLN A 35 4.56 -12.53 -3.78
N GLY A 36 3.50 -12.82 -4.54
CA GLY A 36 2.46 -13.78 -4.16
C GLY A 36 1.24 -13.17 -3.44
N LYS A 37 1.27 -11.89 -3.06
CA LYS A 37 0.07 -11.15 -2.65
C LYS A 37 -0.36 -10.12 -3.69
N THR A 38 -1.67 -10.01 -3.86
CA THR A 38 -2.31 -9.04 -4.76
C THR A 38 -2.63 -7.75 -4.00
N ILE A 39 -2.69 -6.63 -4.73
CA ILE A 39 -3.10 -5.31 -4.23
C ILE A 39 -4.42 -5.39 -3.48
N GLY A 40 -5.40 -6.15 -3.97
CA GLY A 40 -6.70 -6.30 -3.30
C GLY A 40 -6.57 -6.91 -1.89
N GLU A 41 -5.83 -8.01 -1.75
CA GLU A 41 -5.57 -8.61 -0.43
C GLU A 41 -4.83 -7.63 0.49
N TRP A 42 -3.82 -6.94 -0.02
CA TRP A 42 -3.09 -5.93 0.75
C TRP A 42 -3.99 -4.72 1.16
N SER A 43 -4.87 -4.28 0.25
CA SER A 43 -5.79 -3.15 0.42
C SER A 43 -6.87 -3.42 1.48
N LYS A 44 -7.31 -4.68 1.62
CA LYS A 44 -8.22 -5.08 2.72
C LYS A 44 -7.59 -4.89 4.10
N HIS A 45 -6.29 -5.15 4.21
CA HIS A 45 -5.54 -4.97 5.46
C HIS A 45 -5.03 -3.54 5.65
N THR A 46 -5.06 -2.70 4.62
CA THR A 46 -4.46 -1.36 4.62
C THR A 46 -5.50 -0.26 4.43
N LYS A 47 -5.61 0.64 5.40
CA LYS A 47 -6.55 1.78 5.34
C LYS A 47 -5.89 3.02 4.73
N CYS A 48 -6.63 3.88 4.01
CA CYS A 48 -6.14 5.24 3.68
C CYS A 48 -5.96 5.99 5.00
N GLY A 49 -4.74 6.43 5.31
CA GLY A 49 -4.48 7.22 6.52
C GLY A 49 -5.16 8.59 6.51
N ASP A 50 -5.64 9.04 5.35
CA ASP A 50 -6.31 10.34 5.17
C ASP A 50 -7.83 10.23 5.36
N CYS A 51 -8.50 9.33 4.62
CA CYS A 51 -9.95 9.17 4.69
C CYS A 51 -10.43 7.96 5.51
N ASN A 52 -9.52 7.22 6.15
CA ASN A 52 -9.81 5.98 6.89
C ASN A 52 -10.53 4.87 6.10
N ALA A 53 -10.62 5.01 4.78
CA ALA A 53 -11.30 4.05 3.93
C ALA A 53 -10.50 2.75 3.81
N LYS A 54 -11.18 1.62 3.97
CA LYS A 54 -10.67 0.26 3.77
C LYS A 54 -10.90 -0.15 2.31
N ASP A 55 -10.07 -1.06 1.80
CA ASP A 55 -10.22 -1.64 0.45
C ASP A 55 -10.29 -0.59 -0.67
N SER A 56 -9.79 0.62 -0.42
CA SER A 56 -9.94 1.76 -1.33
C SER A 56 -8.69 1.98 -2.18
N TRP A 57 -7.68 1.13 -2.08
CA TRP A 57 -6.45 1.23 -2.86
C TRP A 57 -6.54 0.46 -4.17
N ILE A 58 -6.32 1.17 -5.27
CA ILE A 58 -6.21 0.61 -6.61
C ILE A 58 -4.78 0.75 -7.11
N LYS A 59 -4.29 -0.24 -7.88
CA LYS A 59 -3.02 -0.09 -8.59
C LYS A 59 -3.18 0.99 -9.66
N MET A 60 -2.23 1.91 -9.72
CA MET A 60 -2.03 2.73 -10.91
C MET A 60 -1.09 1.95 -11.82
N ASP A 61 -1.57 1.58 -13.00
CA ASP A 61 -0.76 0.97 -14.05
C ASP A 61 0.11 2.03 -14.74
#